data_AF-A0A1V2YGU1-F1
#
_entry.id   AF-A0A1V2YGU1-F1
#
_cell.length_a   1.000
_cell.length_b   1.000
_cell.length_c   1.000
_cell.angle_alpha   90.00
_cell.angle_beta   90.00
_cell.angle_gamma   90.00
#
_symmetry.space_group_name_H-M   'P 1'
#
loop_
_entity.id
_entity.type
_entity.pdbx_description
1 polymer ?
#
loop_
_entity_poly.entity_id
_entity_poly.type
_entity_poly.pdbx_seq_one_letter_code
_entity_poly.pdbx_strand_id
1 'polypeptide(L)'
;MNDYNNQLDYEINSELMKICKCILPYLERDTQRNVAIGLKILELINTVKFFEDINNSLSVQKDEDWQKALLLDVSKNLNPDKAYMIEALLKANEINTILNTEAPPNQNSDDFIKTISPMLDDKQQQILSLFTTLLN
;
A
#
# COMPACT_ATOMS: atom_id res chain seq x y z
N MET A 1 -20.33 17.68 9.64
CA MET A 1 -20.01 17.10 8.32
C MET A 1 -18.62 16.50 8.50
N ASN A 2 -18.55 15.22 8.82
CA ASN A 2 -17.28 14.56 9.17
C ASN A 2 -16.57 14.19 7.88
N ASP A 3 -15.45 14.85 7.61
CA ASP A 3 -14.56 14.48 6.51
C ASP A 3 -13.98 13.09 6.80
N TYR A 4 -14.47 12.09 6.09
CA TYR A 4 -13.88 10.76 5.98
C TYR A 4 -12.60 10.82 5.12
N ASN A 5 -11.66 11.69 5.49
CA ASN A 5 -10.37 11.71 4.84
C ASN A 5 -9.56 10.53 5.36
N ASN A 6 -9.11 9.67 4.44
CA ASN A 6 -8.18 8.60 4.74
C ASN A 6 -6.95 9.21 5.44
N GLN A 7 -6.77 8.93 6.74
CA GLN A 7 -5.72 9.52 7.56
C GLN A 7 -4.33 9.31 6.93
N LEU A 8 -4.09 8.12 6.36
CA LEU A 8 -2.83 7.84 5.67
C LEU A 8 -2.63 8.74 4.45
N ASP A 9 -3.67 8.98 3.66
CA ASP A 9 -3.59 9.83 2.48
C ASP A 9 -3.41 11.31 2.85
N TYR A 10 -4.00 11.75 3.96
CA TYR A 10 -3.80 13.10 4.51
C TYR A 10 -2.34 13.32 4.92
N GLU A 11 -1.75 12.38 5.66
CA GLU A 11 -0.39 12.47 6.19
C GLU A 11 0.67 12.33 5.09
N ILE A 12 0.43 11.50 4.07
CA ILE A 12 1.36 11.31 2.95
C ILE A 12 1.37 12.51 1.99
N ASN A 13 0.23 13.17 1.78
CA ASN A 13 0.10 14.17 0.72
C ASN A 13 0.18 15.61 1.26
N SER A 14 1.35 16.22 1.09
CA SER A 14 1.55 17.65 1.40
C SER A 14 0.72 18.58 0.50
N GLU A 15 0.53 19.82 0.93
CA GLU A 15 -0.17 20.86 0.16
C GLU A 15 0.47 21.09 -1.21
N LEU A 16 1.80 21.14 -1.28
CA LEU A 16 2.53 21.29 -2.53
C LEU A 16 2.25 20.12 -3.48
N MET A 17 2.21 18.89 -2.97
CA MET A 17 1.90 17.71 -3.78
C MET A 17 0.48 17.76 -4.33
N LYS A 18 -0.49 18.21 -3.52
CA LYS A 18 -1.88 18.41 -3.95
C LYS A 18 -1.96 19.45 -5.08
N ILE A 19 -1.27 20.58 -4.94
CA ILE A 19 -1.18 21.61 -5.98
C ILE A 19 -0.56 21.05 -7.27
N CYS A 20 0.56 20.34 -7.15
CA CYS A 20 1.22 19.68 -8.29
C CYS A 20 0.28 18.69 -9.00
N LYS A 21 -0.50 17.90 -8.26
CA LYS A 21 -1.52 17.00 -8.81
C LYS A 21 -2.63 17.75 -9.55
N CYS A 22 -3.04 18.93 -9.06
CA CYS A 22 -4.07 19.75 -9.71
C CYS A 22 -3.61 20.35 -11.04
N ILE A 23 -2.35 20.81 -11.12
CA ILE A 23 -1.82 21.40 -12.34
C ILE A 23 -1.39 20.35 -13.38
N LEU A 24 -1.12 19.11 -12.93
CA LEU A 24 -0.58 18.03 -13.75
C LEU A 24 -1.29 17.86 -15.10
N PRO A 25 -2.64 17.82 -15.19
CA PRO A 25 -3.32 17.60 -16.48
C PRO A 25 -3.07 18.69 -17.52
N TYR A 26 -2.63 19.88 -17.08
CA TYR A 26 -2.41 21.05 -17.93
C TYR A 26 -0.96 21.22 -18.37
N LEU A 27 -0.04 20.39 -17.88
CA LEU A 27 1.37 20.42 -18.28
C LEU A 27 1.60 19.68 -19.60
N GLU A 28 2.72 19.90 -20.27
CA GLU A 28 3.13 19.12 -21.44
C GLU A 28 3.47 17.67 -21.06
N ARG A 29 3.33 16.72 -22.01
CA ARG A 29 3.45 15.27 -21.74
C ARG A 29 4.74 14.86 -21.03
N ASP A 30 5.88 15.40 -21.43
CA ASP A 30 7.16 15.07 -20.80
C ASP A 30 7.25 15.62 -19.37
N THR A 31 6.76 16.84 -19.16
CA THR A 31 6.64 17.45 -17.83
C THR A 31 5.66 16.69 -16.96
N GLN A 32 4.51 16.27 -17.50
CA GLN A 32 3.54 15.42 -16.79
C GLN A 32 4.20 14.15 -16.30
N ARG A 33 4.94 13.45 -17.17
CA ARG A 33 5.64 12.22 -16.81
C ARG A 33 6.63 12.47 -15.67
N ASN A 34 7.47 13.49 -15.78
CA ASN A 34 8.50 13.78 -14.78
C ASN A 34 7.88 14.19 -13.43
N VAL A 35 6.86 15.05 -13.43
CA VAL A 35 6.15 15.49 -12.22
C VAL A 35 5.39 14.32 -11.58
N ALA A 36 4.74 13.47 -12.37
CA ALA A 36 4.03 12.30 -11.86
C ALA A 36 4.98 11.30 -11.18
N ILE A 37 6.15 11.04 -11.78
CA ILE A 37 7.17 10.18 -11.18
C ILE A 37 7.70 10.80 -9.87
N GLY A 38 8.03 12.10 -9.88
CA GLY A 38 8.49 12.81 -8.68
C GLY A 38 7.48 12.76 -7.54
N LEU A 39 6.19 12.96 -7.85
CA LEU A 39 5.10 12.83 -6.86
C LEU A 39 5.06 11.44 -6.24
N LYS A 40 5.21 10.37 -7.03
CA LYS A 40 5.20 9.00 -6.53
C LYS A 40 6.40 8.69 -5.63
N ILE A 41 7.57 9.22 -5.95
CA ILE A 41 8.76 9.11 -5.09
C ILE A 41 8.54 9.82 -3.75
N LEU A 42 7.97 11.04 -3.77
CA LEU A 42 7.66 11.78 -2.54
C LEU A 42 6.60 11.08 -1.68
N GLU A 43 5.56 10.53 -2.31
CA GLU A 43 4.55 9.71 -1.62
C GLU A 43 5.20 8.51 -0.91
N LEU A 44 6.12 7.82 -1.58
CA LEU A 44 6.85 6.69 -1.00
C LEU A 44 7.71 7.13 0.20
N ILE A 45 8.48 8.20 0.07
CA ILE A 45 9.31 8.73 1.17
C ILE A 45 8.44 9.11 2.38
N ASN A 46 7.32 9.81 2.16
CA ASN A 46 6.42 10.20 3.24
C ASN A 46 5.76 8.98 3.89
N THR A 47 5.44 7.94 3.10
CA THR A 47 4.93 6.67 3.62
C THR A 47 5.93 6.01 4.55
N VAL A 48 7.19 5.90 4.15
CA VAL A 48 8.26 5.31 4.98
C VAL A 48 8.40 6.10 6.29
N LYS A 49 8.52 7.43 6.20
CA LYS A 49 8.62 8.31 7.38
C LYS A 49 7.44 8.18 8.33
N PHE A 50 6.23 8.06 7.80
CA PHE A 50 5.02 7.92 8.59
C PHE A 50 5.07 6.67 9.48
N PHE A 51 5.58 5.54 8.95
CA PHE A 51 5.68 4.28 9.69
C PHE A 51 6.97 4.13 10.53
N GLU A 52 8.01 4.94 10.28
CA GLU A 52 9.19 5.03 11.16
C GLU A 52 8.87 5.77 12.47
N ASP A 53 7.91 6.68 12.46
CA ASP A 53 7.48 7.39 13.67
C ASP A 53 6.62 6.47 14.54
N ILE A 54 7.20 6.04 15.67
CA ILE A 54 6.59 5.13 16.65
C ILE A 54 5.25 5.65 17.20
N ASN A 55 4.99 6.96 17.12
CA ASN A 55 3.75 7.57 17.60
C ASN A 55 2.60 7.52 16.59
N ASN A 56 2.88 7.24 15.31
CA ASN A 56 1.87 7.21 14.26
C ASN A 56 1.30 5.80 14.13
N SER A 57 0.14 5.57 14.74
CA SER A 57 -0.60 4.32 14.56
C SER A 57 -1.91 4.58 13.79
N LEU A 58 -2.10 3.85 12.68
CA LEU A 58 -3.39 3.77 11.98
C LEU A 58 -4.37 2.80 12.65
N SER A 59 -4.10 2.44 13.91
CA SER A 59 -4.78 1.37 14.62
C SER A 59 -6.21 1.79 14.97
N VAL A 60 -7.18 1.28 14.22
CA VAL A 60 -8.59 1.22 14.64
C VAL A 60 -8.76 0.01 15.57
N GLN A 61 -9.58 0.14 16.63
CA GLN A 61 -10.00 -1.01 17.44
C GLN A 61 -10.73 -2.02 16.56
N LYS A 62 -10.36 -3.29 16.71
CA LYS A 62 -10.71 -4.37 15.80
C LYS A 62 -11.44 -5.47 16.57
N ASP A 63 -12.68 -5.72 16.21
CA ASP A 63 -13.46 -6.87 16.71
C ASP A 63 -12.93 -8.17 16.09
N GLU A 64 -13.16 -9.32 16.74
CA GLU A 64 -12.52 -10.61 16.42
C GLU A 64 -12.64 -11.08 14.94
N ASP A 65 -13.65 -10.60 14.20
CA ASP A 65 -13.93 -10.98 12.79
C ASP A 65 -13.85 -9.82 11.77
N TRP A 66 -13.34 -8.64 12.15
CA TRP A 66 -13.34 -7.44 11.29
C TRP A 66 -12.70 -7.65 9.91
N GLN A 67 -11.66 -8.51 9.84
CA GLN A 67 -10.92 -8.79 8.60
C GLN A 67 -11.78 -9.53 7.59
N LYS A 68 -12.48 -10.57 8.04
CA LYS A 68 -13.38 -11.36 7.18
C LYS A 68 -14.56 -10.51 6.73
N ALA A 69 -15.15 -9.72 7.64
CA ALA A 69 -16.25 -8.82 7.31
C ALA A 69 -15.84 -7.77 6.26
N LEU A 70 -14.69 -7.12 6.45
CA LEU A 70 -14.16 -6.12 5.50
C LEU A 70 -13.88 -6.73 4.14
N LEU A 71 -13.21 -7.87 4.08
CA LEU A 71 -12.82 -8.50 2.82
C LEU A 71 -14.04 -9.07 2.07
N LEU A 72 -15.06 -9.55 2.79
CA LEU A 72 -16.34 -9.96 2.22
C LEU A 72 -17.12 -8.76 1.65
N ASP A 73 -17.07 -7.61 2.31
CA ASP A 73 -17.73 -6.41 1.81
C ASP A 73 -16.99 -5.80 0.62
N VAL A 74 -15.66 -5.82 0.63
CA VAL A 74 -14.85 -5.39 -0.50
C VAL A 74 -15.04 -6.32 -1.71
N SER A 75 -15.12 -7.65 -1.51
CA SER A 75 -15.32 -8.60 -2.61
C SER A 75 -16.69 -8.44 -3.30
N LYS A 76 -17.75 -8.10 -2.56
CA LYS A 76 -19.08 -7.80 -3.12
C LYS A 76 -19.08 -6.57 -4.03
N ASN A 77 -18.13 -5.66 -3.86
CA ASN A 77 -18.05 -4.39 -4.59
C ASN A 77 -16.93 -4.37 -5.64
N LEU A 78 -16.20 -5.48 -5.81
CA LEU A 78 -15.13 -5.60 -6.79
C LEU A 78 -15.62 -6.18 -8.10
N ASN A 79 -14.97 -5.74 -9.18
CA ASN A 79 -15.13 -6.33 -10.50
C ASN A 79 -14.63 -7.78 -10.46
N PRO A 80 -15.30 -8.78 -11.08
CA PRO A 80 -14.93 -10.20 -10.98
C PRO A 80 -13.47 -10.47 -11.36
N ASP A 81 -12.94 -9.73 -12.33
CA ASP A 81 -11.56 -9.83 -12.79
C ASP A 81 -10.51 -9.46 -11.73
N LYS A 82 -10.91 -8.80 -10.63
CA LYS A 82 -10.02 -8.38 -9.54
C LYS A 82 -10.26 -9.13 -8.23
N ALA A 83 -11.21 -10.08 -8.21
CA ALA A 83 -11.55 -10.84 -7.00
C ALA A 83 -10.36 -11.66 -6.47
N TYR A 84 -9.50 -12.16 -7.36
CA TYR A 84 -8.27 -12.90 -7.01
C TYR A 84 -7.31 -12.09 -6.11
N MET A 85 -7.36 -10.76 -6.19
CA MET A 85 -6.52 -9.87 -5.36
C MET A 85 -6.91 -9.94 -3.89
N ILE A 86 -8.22 -10.08 -3.61
CA ILE A 86 -8.74 -10.23 -2.25
C ILE A 86 -8.42 -11.61 -1.71
N GLU A 87 -8.48 -12.65 -2.54
CA GLU A 87 -8.07 -14.00 -2.14
C GLU A 87 -6.58 -14.06 -1.76
N ALA A 88 -5.71 -13.36 -2.50
CA ALA A 88 -4.29 -13.27 -2.16
C ALA A 88 -4.06 -12.57 -0.81
N LEU A 89 -4.78 -11.46 -0.54
CA LEU A 89 -4.72 -10.76 0.74
C LEU A 89 -5.29 -11.57 1.91
N LEU A 90 -6.39 -12.32 1.68
CA LEU A 90 -6.96 -13.26 2.66
C LEU A 90 -5.93 -14.32 3.04
N LYS A 91 -5.30 -14.97 2.06
CA LYS A 91 -4.26 -15.98 2.30
C LYS A 91 -3.04 -15.43 3.02
N ALA A 92 -2.60 -14.21 2.67
CA ALA A 92 -1.48 -13.54 3.33
C ALA A 92 -1.75 -13.27 4.82
N ASN A 93 -2.98 -12.88 5.14
CA ASN A 93 -3.38 -12.61 6.50
C ASN A 93 -3.57 -13.90 7.32
N GLU A 94 -4.11 -14.96 6.72
CA GLU A 94 -4.17 -16.30 7.32
C GLU A 94 -2.77 -16.82 7.70
N ILE A 95 -1.78 -16.59 6.83
CA ILE A 95 -0.38 -16.93 7.11
C ILE A 95 0.16 -16.13 8.31
N ASN A 96 -0.12 -14.84 8.42
CA ASN A 96 0.28 -14.02 9.59
C ASN A 96 -0.36 -14.48 10.90
N THR A 97 -1.62 -14.93 10.87
CA THR A 97 -2.28 -15.50 12.08
C THR A 97 -1.67 -16.83 12.50
N ILE A 98 -1.18 -17.65 11.56
CA ILE A 98 -0.52 -18.93 11.86
C ILE A 98 0.89 -18.71 12.42
N LEU A 99 1.62 -17.70 11.92
CA LEU A 99 3.00 -17.40 12.34
C LEU A 99 3.10 -16.72 13.72
N ASN A 100 2.07 -16.01 14.17
CA ASN A 100 2.05 -15.40 15.52
C ASN A 100 1.91 -16.41 16.66
N THR A 101 1.80 -17.71 16.38
CA THR A 101 1.68 -18.73 17.45
C THR A 101 3.03 -19.30 17.88
N GLU A 102 4.10 -19.28 17.07
CA GLU A 102 5.44 -19.72 17.52
C GLU A 102 6.60 -19.02 16.76
N ALA A 103 7.50 -18.36 17.51
CA ALA A 103 8.90 -17.98 17.18
C ALA A 103 9.22 -16.51 16.72
N PRO A 104 10.47 -16.02 16.96
CA PRO A 104 10.86 -14.60 17.18
C PRO A 104 11.08 -13.78 15.88
N PRO A 105 11.31 -12.44 15.95
CA PRO A 105 11.10 -11.54 14.83
C PRO A 105 12.27 -11.60 13.85
N ASN A 106 12.09 -12.33 12.75
CA ASN A 106 12.84 -12.08 11.54
C ASN A 106 11.80 -11.90 10.41
N GLN A 107 11.36 -10.66 10.25
CA GLN A 107 10.38 -10.26 9.25
C GLN A 107 11.03 -10.40 7.87
N ASN A 108 10.79 -11.52 7.19
CA ASN A 108 11.29 -11.74 5.83
C ASN A 108 10.48 -10.89 4.85
N SER A 109 11.04 -9.75 4.44
CA SER A 109 10.61 -8.90 3.30
C SER A 109 10.23 -9.74 2.07
N ASP A 110 10.93 -10.87 1.89
CA ASP A 110 10.78 -11.81 0.79
C ASP A 110 9.40 -12.47 0.69
N ASP A 111 8.66 -12.63 1.80
CA ASP A 111 7.39 -13.34 1.80
C ASP A 111 6.20 -12.42 1.45
N PHE A 112 6.29 -11.13 1.79
CA PHE A 112 5.36 -10.12 1.29
C PHE A 112 5.50 -9.93 -0.22
N ILE A 113 6.75 -9.88 -0.71
CA ILE A 113 7.08 -9.74 -2.14
C ILE A 113 6.49 -10.89 -2.96
N LYS A 114 6.65 -12.14 -2.52
CA LYS A 114 6.07 -13.33 -3.18
C LYS A 114 4.54 -13.29 -3.23
N THR A 115 3.92 -12.73 -2.20
CA THR A 115 2.46 -12.62 -2.08
C THR A 115 1.88 -11.62 -3.08
N ILE A 116 2.54 -10.47 -3.28
CA ILE A 116 2.07 -9.43 -4.20
C ILE A 116 2.57 -9.61 -5.63
N SER A 117 3.65 -10.38 -5.84
CA SER A 117 4.23 -10.67 -7.17
C SER A 117 3.21 -11.08 -8.25
N PRO A 118 2.25 -12.00 -8.01
CA PRO A 118 1.26 -12.38 -9.01
C PRO A 118 0.25 -11.26 -9.37
N MET A 119 0.26 -10.14 -8.63
CA MET A 119 -0.56 -8.96 -8.89
C MET A 119 0.18 -7.90 -9.71
N LEU A 120 1.47 -8.12 -9.95
CA LEU A 120 2.36 -7.19 -10.63
C LEU A 120 2.68 -7.70 -12.03
N ASP A 121 2.72 -6.80 -13.00
CA ASP A 121 3.22 -7.12 -14.33
C ASP A 121 4.74 -7.37 -14.33
N ASP A 122 5.27 -7.97 -15.39
CA ASP A 122 6.70 -8.33 -15.49
C ASP A 122 7.64 -7.15 -15.25
N LYS A 123 7.24 -5.93 -15.64
CA LYS A 123 8.05 -4.72 -15.42
C LYS A 123 7.98 -4.26 -13.96
N GLN A 124 6.80 -4.34 -13.36
CA GLN A 124 6.60 -4.02 -11.95
C GLN A 124 7.36 -4.98 -11.04
N GLN A 125 7.38 -6.28 -11.36
CA GLN A 125 8.18 -7.27 -10.64
C GLN A 125 9.69 -6.98 -10.72
N GLN A 126 10.18 -6.61 -11.91
CA GLN A 126 11.59 -6.21 -12.08
C GLN A 126 11.93 -4.99 -11.23
N ILE A 127 11.08 -3.95 -11.24
CA ILE A 127 11.30 -2.74 -10.45
C ILE A 127 11.28 -3.06 -8.95
N LEU A 128 10.32 -3.86 -8.50
CA LEU A 128 10.20 -4.29 -7.12
C LEU A 128 11.47 -5.03 -6.65
N SER A 129 12.02 -5.91 -7.50
CA SER A 129 13.25 -6.65 -7.21
C SER A 129 14.46 -5.74 -7.00
N LEU A 130 14.53 -4.60 -7.72
CA LEU A 130 15.59 -3.60 -7.54
C LEU A 130 15.45 -2.86 -6.21
N PHE A 131 14.22 -2.56 -5.78
CA PHE A 131 13.97 -1.92 -4.48
C PHE A 131 14.29 -2.82 -3.30
N THR A 132 13.97 -4.12 -3.38
CA THR A 132 14.32 -5.09 -2.33
C THR A 132 15.83 -5.22 -2.12
N THR A 133 16.61 -5.11 -3.19
CA THR A 133 18.09 -5.11 -3.09
C THR A 133 18.64 -3.85 -2.42
N LEU A 134 17.90 -2.74 -2.43
CA LEU A 134 18.31 -1.48 -1.80
C LEU A 134 17.86 -1.36 -0.34
N LEU A 135 16.89 -2.17 0.09
CA LEU A 135 16.31 -2.15 1.43
C LEU A 135 16.85 -3.27 2.35
N ASN A 136 17.58 -4.25 1.80
CA ASN A 136 18.39 -5.24 2.54
C ASN A 136 19.82 -4.72 2.75
#